data_AF-W2TL54-F1
#
_entry.id   AF-W2TL54-F1
#
_cell.length_a   1.000
_cell.length_b   1.000
_cell.length_c   1.000
_cell.angle_alpha   90.00
_cell.angle_beta   90.00
_cell.angle_gamma   90.00
#
_symmetry.space_group_name_H-M   'P 1'
#
loop_
_entity.id
_entity.type
_entity.pdbx_description
1 polymer ?
#
loop_
_entity_poly.entity_id
_entity_poly.type
_entity_poly.pdbx_seq_one_letter_code
_entity_poly.pdbx_strand_id
1 'polypeptide(L)'
;MPVRVCQDDSDFQSAMAEAGGKPVVVDFSAEWCGPCKMIAPVFESLSNKYMSMVFLKVDVDKCEETAAQNGVSAMPTFIVFMNGKKVDSLRGANTNGLETMIQKWAETQPAGDVPGQADITCLVDKRQMECLNGDDATPLAGLLEGENTLRSDCDEQLIISLPFTQPVKVHSIMIKGTEAKTPKLVRVFSNLPKTLDFDGASSVEAVQILEFSEKAQSEPELQQLKYVKFQNVNNIQLFIENNHGGGDVTEIEKLRIYGTPLSGVNMSEFKRVSGKKGEVGH
;
A
#
# COMPACT_ATOMS: atom_id res chain seq x y z
N MET A 1 -3.92 1.37 -17.08
CA MET A 1 -4.79 0.19 -17.06
C MET A 1 -6.15 0.68 -17.52
N PRO A 2 -6.73 0.07 -18.55
CA PRO A 2 -8.06 0.45 -18.99
C PRO A 2 -9.08 0.18 -17.87
N VAL A 3 -10.19 0.90 -17.91
CA VAL A 3 -11.37 0.63 -17.08
C VAL A 3 -11.73 -0.85 -17.21
N ARG A 4 -11.75 -1.60 -16.09
CA ARG A 4 -12.20 -3.00 -16.09
C ARG A 4 -13.72 -3.02 -16.18
N VAL A 5 -14.25 -3.69 -17.19
CA VAL A 5 -15.69 -3.90 -17.34
C VAL A 5 -16.06 -5.17 -16.60
N CYS A 6 -16.89 -5.07 -15.57
CA CYS A 6 -17.42 -6.22 -14.85
C CYS A 6 -18.47 -6.91 -15.72
N GLN A 7 -18.34 -8.23 -15.89
CA GLN A 7 -19.28 -9.01 -16.71
C GLN A 7 -20.57 -9.38 -15.97
N ASP A 8 -20.47 -9.62 -14.66
CA ASP A 8 -21.55 -10.02 -13.76
C ASP A 8 -21.24 -9.61 -12.31
N ASP A 9 -22.17 -9.88 -11.39
CA ASP A 9 -22.02 -9.58 -9.97
C ASP A 9 -20.81 -10.28 -9.33
N SER A 10 -20.47 -11.50 -9.75
CA SER A 10 -19.34 -12.25 -9.18
C SER A 10 -17.99 -11.68 -9.59
N ASP A 11 -17.89 -11.17 -10.82
CA ASP A 11 -16.71 -10.48 -11.34
C ASP A 11 -16.50 -9.15 -10.62
N PHE A 12 -17.57 -8.43 -10.28
CA PHE A 12 -17.48 -7.23 -9.44
C PHE A 12 -16.91 -7.54 -8.05
N GLN A 13 -17.41 -8.58 -7.36
CA GLN A 13 -16.89 -8.95 -6.04
C GLN A 13 -15.41 -9.37 -6.11
N SER A 14 -15.04 -10.12 -7.16
CA SER A 14 -13.64 -10.51 -7.40
C SER A 14 -12.75 -9.29 -7.65
N ALA A 15 -13.20 -8.34 -8.47
CA ALA A 15 -12.48 -7.09 -8.73
C ALA A 15 -12.32 -6.23 -7.47
N MET A 16 -13.33 -6.20 -6.60
CA MET A 16 -13.29 -5.52 -5.31
C MET A 16 -12.29 -6.17 -4.34
N ALA A 17 -12.22 -7.51 -4.32
CA ALA A 17 -11.23 -8.24 -3.51
C ALA A 17 -9.80 -8.03 -4.04
N GLU A 18 -9.59 -8.11 -5.35
CA GLU A 18 -8.30 -7.86 -6.02
C GLU A 18 -7.80 -6.42 -5.85
N ALA A 19 -8.71 -5.45 -5.67
CA ALA A 19 -8.33 -4.06 -5.43
C ALA A 19 -7.58 -3.87 -4.10
N GLY A 20 -7.80 -4.75 -3.12
CA GLY A 20 -7.20 -4.70 -1.79
C GLY A 20 -7.43 -3.35 -1.11
N GLY A 21 -6.34 -2.66 -0.74
CA GLY A 21 -6.39 -1.35 -0.08
C GLY A 21 -6.45 -0.13 -1.01
N LYS A 22 -6.55 -0.31 -2.33
CA LYS A 22 -6.61 0.80 -3.28
C LYS A 22 -8.00 1.44 -3.29
N PRO A 23 -8.11 2.76 -3.52
CA PRO A 23 -9.39 3.38 -3.85
C PRO A 23 -9.98 2.74 -5.12
N VAL A 24 -11.25 2.35 -5.08
CA VAL A 24 -11.97 1.82 -6.25
C VAL A 24 -13.03 2.82 -6.67
N VAL A 25 -13.02 3.25 -7.93
CA VAL A 25 -14.05 4.11 -8.51
C VAL A 25 -14.85 3.28 -9.50
N VAL A 26 -16.16 3.21 -9.29
CA VAL A 26 -17.07 2.38 -10.07
C VAL A 26 -18.02 3.29 -10.84
N ASP A 27 -18.03 3.20 -12.18
CA ASP A 27 -19.06 3.78 -13.06
C ASP A 27 -20.21 2.78 -13.23
N PHE A 28 -21.34 3.06 -12.58
CA PHE A 28 -22.58 2.34 -12.82
C PHE A 28 -23.30 2.97 -14.03
N SER A 29 -23.35 2.19 -15.10
CA SER A 29 -23.68 2.61 -16.46
C SER A 29 -24.76 1.72 -17.08
N ALA A 30 -25.22 2.07 -18.28
CA ALA A 30 -26.10 1.23 -19.10
C ALA A 30 -25.90 1.51 -20.59
N GLU A 31 -26.07 0.51 -21.47
CA GLU A 31 -25.85 0.66 -22.91
C GLU A 31 -26.83 1.65 -23.58
N TRP A 32 -28.05 1.75 -23.05
CA TRP A 32 -29.10 2.64 -23.54
C TRP A 32 -29.01 4.07 -22.97
N CYS A 33 -28.10 4.32 -22.03
CA CYS A 33 -27.94 5.60 -21.37
C CYS A 33 -27.11 6.59 -22.21
N GLY A 34 -27.76 7.59 -22.80
CA GLY A 34 -27.11 8.68 -23.55
C GLY A 34 -26.05 9.47 -22.75
N PRO A 35 -26.37 9.97 -21.54
CA PRO A 35 -25.40 10.66 -20.69
C PRO A 35 -24.18 9.82 -20.31
N CYS A 36 -24.35 8.50 -20.17
CA CYS A 36 -23.26 7.57 -19.90
C CYS A 36 -22.24 7.53 -21.04
N LYS A 37 -22.73 7.52 -22.30
CA LYS A 37 -21.87 7.60 -23.50
C LYS A 37 -21.08 8.90 -23.57
N MET A 38 -21.66 10.01 -23.11
CA MET A 38 -20.98 11.31 -23.10
C MET A 38 -19.83 11.38 -22.10
N ILE A 39 -19.99 10.79 -20.91
CA ILE A 39 -18.99 10.86 -19.85
C ILE A 39 -17.96 9.72 -19.89
N ALA A 40 -18.26 8.62 -20.58
CA ALA A 40 -17.34 7.47 -20.69
C ALA A 40 -15.92 7.85 -21.16
N PRO A 41 -15.70 8.70 -22.19
CA PRO A 41 -14.36 9.12 -22.59
C PRO A 41 -13.62 9.91 -21.49
N VAL A 42 -14.35 10.67 -20.67
CA VAL A 42 -13.79 11.40 -19.53
C VAL A 42 -13.38 10.42 -18.45
N PHE A 43 -14.24 9.45 -18.12
CA PHE A 43 -13.93 8.41 -17.14
C PHE A 43 -12.73 7.55 -17.57
N GLU A 44 -12.65 7.17 -18.85
CA GLU A 44 -11.49 6.48 -19.43
C GLU A 44 -10.22 7.33 -19.35
N SER A 45 -10.29 8.61 -19.73
CA SER A 45 -9.17 9.56 -19.59
C SER A 45 -8.69 9.66 -18.14
N LEU A 46 -9.62 9.71 -17.17
CA LEU A 46 -9.29 9.76 -15.75
C LEU A 46 -8.71 8.44 -15.25
N SER A 47 -9.16 7.29 -15.74
CA SER A 47 -8.56 5.99 -15.43
C SER A 47 -7.11 5.89 -15.90
N ASN A 48 -6.81 6.51 -17.06
CA ASN A 48 -5.45 6.60 -17.58
C ASN A 48 -4.60 7.60 -16.78
N LYS A 49 -5.20 8.64 -16.21
CA LYS A 49 -4.53 9.66 -15.40
C LYS A 49 -4.27 9.21 -13.96
N TYR A 50 -5.23 8.52 -13.33
CA TYR A 50 -5.23 8.16 -11.90
C TYR A 50 -5.02 6.66 -11.70
N MET A 51 -3.92 6.13 -12.24
CA MET A 51 -3.60 4.70 -12.19
C MET A 51 -3.38 4.13 -10.78
N SER A 52 -3.36 5.00 -9.75
CA SER A 52 -3.26 4.61 -8.35
C SER A 52 -4.57 4.09 -7.75
N MET A 53 -5.68 4.29 -8.46
CA MET A 53 -7.03 3.83 -8.13
C MET A 53 -7.45 2.73 -9.12
N VAL A 54 -8.38 1.88 -8.70
CA VAL A 54 -9.00 0.88 -9.58
C VAL A 54 -10.25 1.50 -10.20
N PHE A 55 -10.36 1.45 -11.52
CA PHE A 55 -11.52 1.94 -12.25
C PHE A 55 -12.33 0.77 -12.77
N LEU A 56 -13.56 0.63 -12.28
CA LEU A 56 -14.50 -0.39 -12.72
C LEU A 56 -15.65 0.27 -13.47
N LYS A 57 -16.16 -0.44 -14.48
CA LYS A 57 -17.43 -0.12 -15.13
C LYS A 57 -18.36 -1.29 -14.91
N VAL A 58 -19.54 -0.97 -14.39
CA VAL A 58 -20.60 -1.93 -14.08
C VAL A 58 -21.81 -1.57 -14.91
N ASP A 59 -22.29 -2.53 -15.70
CA ASP A 59 -23.57 -2.39 -16.38
C ASP A 59 -24.68 -2.81 -15.42
N VAL A 60 -25.62 -1.90 -15.12
CA VAL A 60 -26.70 -2.16 -14.17
C VAL A 60 -27.67 -3.26 -14.64
N ASP A 61 -27.74 -3.52 -15.96
CA ASP A 61 -28.59 -4.57 -16.52
C ASP A 61 -27.91 -5.96 -16.41
N LYS A 62 -26.59 -6.01 -16.19
CA LYS A 62 -25.82 -7.26 -16.02
C LYS A 62 -25.46 -7.57 -14.57
N CYS A 63 -25.39 -6.54 -13.73
CA CYS A 63 -25.02 -6.62 -12.32
C CYS A 63 -26.13 -6.02 -11.44
N GLU A 64 -27.36 -6.54 -11.60
CA GLU A 64 -28.56 -5.98 -10.95
C GLU A 64 -28.45 -6.00 -9.43
N GLU A 65 -27.92 -7.08 -8.85
CA GLU A 65 -27.77 -7.22 -7.40
C GLU A 65 -26.75 -6.20 -6.87
N THR A 66 -25.60 -6.08 -7.52
CA THR A 66 -24.56 -5.11 -7.16
C THR A 66 -25.10 -3.68 -7.25
N ALA A 67 -25.85 -3.35 -8.32
CA ALA A 67 -26.45 -2.03 -8.48
C ALA A 67 -27.46 -1.73 -7.36
N ALA A 68 -28.33 -2.70 -7.03
CA ALA A 68 -29.32 -2.57 -5.96
C ALA A 68 -28.67 -2.42 -4.58
N GLN A 69 -27.70 -3.27 -4.24
CA GLN A 69 -26.97 -3.21 -2.97
C GLN A 69 -26.24 -1.87 -2.76
N ASN A 70 -25.76 -1.25 -3.85
CA ASN A 70 -25.07 0.03 -3.81
C ASN A 70 -26.00 1.26 -3.91
N GLY A 71 -27.31 1.03 -3.99
CA GLY A 71 -28.34 2.07 -4.02
C GLY A 71 -28.36 2.87 -5.31
N VAL A 72 -27.98 2.26 -6.44
CA VAL A 72 -27.97 2.92 -7.75
C VAL A 72 -29.39 3.02 -8.28
N SER A 73 -29.86 4.26 -8.45
CA SER A 73 -31.23 4.56 -8.93
C SER A 73 -31.25 5.40 -10.22
N ALA A 74 -30.09 5.76 -10.75
CA ALA A 74 -29.95 6.36 -12.07
C ALA A 74 -28.53 6.25 -12.57
N MET A 75 -28.37 6.36 -13.89
CA MET A 75 -27.09 6.25 -14.57
C MET A 75 -26.77 7.55 -15.33
N PRO A 76 -25.49 7.96 -15.39
CA PRO A 76 -24.37 7.33 -14.70
C PRO A 76 -24.39 7.65 -13.19
N THR A 77 -23.97 6.71 -12.35
CA THR A 77 -23.65 6.97 -10.95
C THR A 77 -22.24 6.46 -10.68
N PHE A 78 -21.40 7.31 -10.13
CA PHE A 78 -20.04 6.98 -9.74
C PHE A 78 -19.98 6.78 -8.23
N ILE A 79 -19.32 5.71 -7.79
CA ILE A 79 -19.14 5.42 -6.36
C ILE A 79 -17.67 5.17 -6.08
N VAL A 80 -17.16 5.76 -4.99
CA VAL A 80 -15.81 5.50 -4.48
C VAL A 80 -15.88 4.56 -3.30
N PHE A 81 -15.06 3.51 -3.35
CA PHE A 81 -14.86 2.58 -2.26
C PHE A 81 -13.43 2.65 -1.73
N MET A 82 -13.30 2.51 -0.42
CA MET A 82 -12.03 2.37 0.29
C MET A 82 -12.13 1.16 1.21
N ASN A 83 -11.23 0.19 1.07
CA ASN A 83 -11.25 -1.07 1.84
C ASN A 83 -12.64 -1.73 1.84
N GLY A 84 -13.27 -1.81 0.66
CA GLY A 84 -14.61 -2.39 0.47
C GLY A 84 -15.79 -1.52 0.98
N LYS A 85 -15.55 -0.36 1.59
CA LYS A 85 -16.60 0.53 2.10
C LYS A 85 -16.86 1.70 1.17
N LYS A 86 -18.13 2.01 0.88
CA LYS A 86 -18.54 3.21 0.15
C LYS A 86 -18.19 4.46 0.96
N VAL A 87 -17.42 5.38 0.36
CA VAL A 87 -16.95 6.61 1.02
C VAL A 87 -17.40 7.89 0.31
N ASP A 88 -17.74 7.81 -0.97
CA ASP A 88 -18.25 8.94 -1.74
C ASP A 88 -19.10 8.47 -2.91
N SER A 89 -19.94 9.36 -3.45
CA SER A 89 -20.74 9.07 -4.63
C SER A 89 -21.14 10.33 -5.38
N LEU A 90 -21.17 10.23 -6.71
CA LEU A 90 -21.59 11.28 -7.61
C LEU A 90 -22.63 10.72 -8.58
N ARG A 91 -23.78 11.39 -8.70
CA ARG A 91 -24.83 11.03 -9.64
C ARG A 91 -24.85 11.97 -10.84
N GLY A 92 -25.06 11.42 -12.02
CA GLY A 92 -25.22 12.15 -13.28
C GLY A 92 -23.91 12.39 -14.03
N ALA A 93 -24.04 12.76 -15.30
CA ALA A 93 -22.91 13.02 -16.19
C ALA A 93 -22.28 14.42 -15.91
N ASN A 94 -21.71 14.58 -14.72
CA ASN A 94 -21.04 15.81 -14.29
C ASN A 94 -19.51 15.63 -14.38
N THR A 95 -18.91 16.16 -15.45
CA THR A 95 -17.47 16.04 -15.70
C THR A 95 -16.62 16.67 -14.60
N ASN A 96 -16.90 17.92 -14.23
CA ASN A 96 -16.14 18.65 -13.21
C ASN A 96 -16.29 18.00 -11.83
N GLY A 97 -17.49 17.54 -11.49
CA GLY A 97 -17.75 16.82 -10.25
C GLY A 97 -17.00 15.49 -10.20
N LEU A 98 -16.96 14.76 -11.32
CA LEU A 98 -16.27 13.48 -11.44
C LEU A 98 -14.75 13.65 -11.30
N GLU A 99 -14.18 14.65 -11.98
CA GLU A 99 -12.77 15.01 -11.85
C GLU A 99 -12.42 15.41 -10.42
N THR A 100 -13.23 16.26 -9.80
CA THR A 100 -13.02 16.71 -8.41
C THR A 100 -13.09 15.54 -7.43
N MET A 101 -14.07 14.65 -7.57
CA MET A 101 -14.23 13.47 -6.73
C MET A 101 -13.03 12.54 -6.87
N ILE A 102 -12.62 12.23 -8.10
CA ILE A 102 -11.46 11.37 -8.36
C ILE A 102 -10.19 12.03 -7.82
N GLN A 103 -9.99 13.32 -8.02
CA GLN A 103 -8.84 14.04 -7.49
C GLN A 103 -8.81 13.98 -5.96
N LYS A 104 -9.92 14.28 -5.28
CA LYS A 104 -10.06 14.22 -3.83
C LYS A 104 -9.64 12.85 -3.28
N TRP A 105 -10.12 11.76 -3.89
CA TRP A 105 -9.84 10.40 -3.41
C TRP A 105 -8.54 9.80 -3.94
N ALA A 106 -7.97 10.37 -5.01
CA ALA A 106 -6.59 10.09 -5.41
C ALA A 106 -5.58 10.68 -4.41
N GLU A 107 -5.91 11.84 -3.83
CA GLU A 107 -5.10 12.52 -2.81
C GLU A 107 -5.33 11.95 -1.39
N THR A 108 -6.52 11.41 -1.12
CA THR A 108 -6.88 10.78 0.16
C THR A 108 -6.47 9.30 0.18
N GLN A 109 -5.16 9.04 0.24
CA GLN A 109 -4.65 7.69 0.51
C GLN A 109 -4.71 7.38 2.02
N PRO A 110 -4.90 6.12 2.43
CA PRO A 110 -4.83 5.74 3.84
C PRO A 110 -3.46 6.19 4.38
N ALA A 111 -3.46 6.85 5.55
CA ALA A 111 -2.28 7.39 6.22
C ALA A 111 -1.04 6.50 6.01
N GLY A 112 -0.11 6.96 5.15
CA GLY A 112 1.06 6.18 4.75
C GLY A 112 1.92 6.79 3.62
N ASP A 113 1.34 7.50 2.65
CA ASP A 113 2.14 7.99 1.50
C ASP A 113 2.94 9.25 1.85
N VAL A 114 4.27 9.10 1.83
CA VAL A 114 5.24 10.17 2.12
C VAL A 114 5.47 10.98 0.84
N PRO A 115 5.35 12.32 0.86
CA PRO A 115 5.61 13.18 -0.29
C PRO A 115 6.92 12.83 -1.04
N GLY A 116 6.83 12.32 -2.27
CA GLY A 116 8.01 11.96 -3.09
C GLY A 116 8.48 10.50 -3.04
N GLN A 117 7.83 9.64 -2.25
CA GLN A 117 8.23 8.24 -2.04
C GLN A 117 7.05 7.32 -2.32
N ALA A 118 7.24 6.27 -3.11
CA ALA A 118 6.19 5.29 -3.42
C ALA A 118 6.26 4.10 -2.48
N ASP A 119 5.12 3.53 -2.09
CA ASP A 119 5.10 2.21 -1.46
C ASP A 119 5.67 1.16 -2.43
N ILE A 120 6.85 0.64 -2.11
CA ILE A 120 7.57 -0.39 -2.86
C ILE A 120 7.49 -1.76 -2.18
N THR A 121 6.66 -1.94 -1.15
CA THR A 121 6.46 -3.25 -0.51
C THR A 121 5.98 -4.31 -1.50
N CYS A 122 5.26 -3.89 -2.55
CA CYS A 122 4.86 -4.77 -3.64
C CYS A 122 6.02 -5.29 -4.51
N LEU A 123 7.21 -4.70 -4.45
CA LEU A 123 8.41 -5.19 -5.15
C LEU A 123 9.17 -6.26 -4.37
N VAL A 124 8.78 -6.55 -3.14
CA VAL A 124 9.38 -7.62 -2.32
C VAL A 124 9.09 -8.97 -2.97
N ASP A 125 10.12 -9.79 -3.14
CA ASP A 125 9.97 -11.17 -3.60
C ASP A 125 9.47 -12.05 -2.46
N LYS A 126 8.15 -12.24 -2.43
CA LYS A 126 7.46 -13.06 -1.42
C LYS A 126 7.89 -14.53 -1.43
N ARG A 127 8.54 -15.02 -2.49
CA ARG A 127 9.01 -16.41 -2.57
C ARG A 127 10.36 -16.62 -1.88
N GLN A 128 11.13 -15.53 -1.72
CA GLN A 128 12.48 -15.57 -1.15
C GLN A 128 12.59 -14.79 0.16
N MET A 129 11.50 -14.19 0.64
CA MET A 129 11.49 -13.56 1.95
C MET A 129 11.62 -14.61 3.06
N GLU A 130 12.29 -14.22 4.13
CA GLU A 130 12.52 -15.08 5.28
C GLU A 130 12.25 -14.30 6.56
N CYS A 131 11.75 -14.99 7.58
CA CYS A 131 11.56 -14.44 8.92
C CYS A 131 12.18 -15.42 9.91
N LEU A 132 13.13 -14.97 10.73
CA LEU A 132 13.70 -15.77 11.81
C LEU A 132 13.06 -15.36 13.13
N ASN A 133 12.76 -16.38 13.95
CA ASN A 133 11.99 -16.26 15.20
C ASN A 133 10.57 -15.72 15.00
N GLY A 134 9.97 -15.88 13.81
CA GLY A 134 8.57 -15.53 13.56
C GLY A 134 7.64 -16.69 13.94
N ASP A 135 6.50 -16.36 14.54
CA ASP A 135 5.45 -17.32 14.91
C ASP A 135 4.76 -17.86 13.64
N ASP A 136 4.74 -19.19 13.48
CA ASP A 136 4.17 -19.91 12.33
C ASP A 136 2.67 -19.63 12.12
N ALA A 137 1.93 -19.27 13.18
CA ALA A 137 0.52 -18.89 13.08
C ALA A 137 0.33 -17.54 12.37
N THR A 138 1.37 -16.72 12.33
CA THR A 138 1.39 -15.35 11.82
C THR A 138 2.50 -15.14 10.78
N PRO A 139 2.40 -15.77 9.60
CA PRO A 139 3.47 -15.72 8.61
C PRO A 139 3.69 -14.29 8.07
N LEU A 140 4.95 -13.97 7.78
CA LEU A 140 5.41 -12.68 7.22
C LEU A 140 4.65 -12.26 5.95
N ALA A 141 4.20 -13.21 5.13
CA ALA A 141 3.40 -12.94 3.93
C ALA A 141 2.12 -12.15 4.26
N GLY A 142 1.40 -12.61 5.28
CA GLY A 142 0.15 -11.99 5.72
C GLY A 142 0.38 -10.57 6.24
N LEU A 143 1.52 -10.29 6.89
CA LEU A 143 1.85 -8.96 7.38
C LEU A 143 1.99 -7.97 6.22
N LEU A 144 2.71 -8.38 5.16
CA LEU A 144 2.91 -7.52 4.00
C LEU A 144 1.61 -7.29 3.24
N GLU A 145 0.70 -8.25 3.25
CA GLU A 145 -0.62 -8.13 2.63
C GLU A 145 -1.63 -7.36 3.51
N GLY A 146 -1.35 -7.27 4.82
CA GLY A 146 -2.24 -6.65 5.81
C GLY A 146 -3.35 -7.59 6.30
N GLU A 147 -3.14 -8.90 6.16
CA GLU A 147 -4.08 -9.95 6.57
C GLU A 147 -3.88 -10.36 8.03
N ASN A 148 -2.64 -10.32 8.53
CA ASN A 148 -2.29 -10.66 9.90
C ASN A 148 -1.28 -9.68 10.51
N THR A 149 -1.05 -9.80 11.82
CA THR A 149 0.11 -9.23 12.50
C THR A 149 1.26 -10.23 12.39
N LEU A 150 2.51 -9.78 12.53
CA LEU A 150 3.69 -10.63 12.66
C LEU A 150 4.14 -10.61 14.11
N ARG A 151 4.32 -11.78 14.70
CA ARG A 151 4.72 -11.93 16.09
C ARG A 151 6.01 -12.74 16.18
N SER A 152 6.86 -12.41 17.14
CA SER A 152 8.02 -13.25 17.46
C SER A 152 7.64 -14.44 18.36
N ASP A 153 8.33 -15.57 18.19
CA ASP A 153 8.00 -16.84 18.85
C ASP A 153 8.60 -16.95 20.26
N CYS A 154 9.93 -16.83 20.38
CA CYS A 154 10.63 -17.12 21.64
C CYS A 154 10.89 -15.88 22.52
N ASP A 155 11.29 -14.76 21.92
CA ASP A 155 11.76 -13.55 22.60
C ASP A 155 11.46 -12.29 21.74
N GLU A 156 11.89 -11.11 22.16
CA GLU A 156 11.66 -9.85 21.44
C GLU A 156 12.39 -9.77 20.07
N GLN A 157 13.38 -10.61 19.83
CA GLN A 157 14.27 -10.47 18.70
C GLN A 157 13.66 -11.09 17.46
N LEU A 158 13.72 -10.37 16.33
CA LEU A 158 13.15 -10.85 15.08
C LEU A 158 14.04 -10.40 13.92
N ILE A 159 14.29 -11.29 12.97
CA ILE A 159 14.98 -10.94 11.72
C ILE A 159 14.03 -11.09 10.55
N ILE A 160 13.81 -10.02 9.81
CA ILE A 160 12.97 -10.00 8.62
C ILE A 160 13.88 -9.74 7.40
N SER A 161 13.97 -10.70 6.49
CA SER A 161 14.73 -10.62 5.24
C SER A 161 13.79 -10.39 4.07
N LEU A 162 13.93 -9.24 3.42
CA LEU A 162 13.07 -8.78 2.33
C LEU A 162 13.91 -8.57 1.06
N PRO A 163 14.10 -9.60 0.23
CA PRO A 163 14.65 -9.43 -1.10
C PRO A 163 13.65 -8.71 -2.01
N PHE A 164 14.17 -7.93 -2.96
CA PHE A 164 13.39 -7.25 -3.98
C PHE A 164 13.54 -7.95 -5.33
N THR A 165 12.44 -8.01 -6.08
CA THR A 165 12.39 -8.56 -7.44
C THR A 165 13.21 -7.75 -8.46
N GLN A 166 13.49 -6.50 -8.14
CA GLN A 166 14.35 -5.61 -8.91
C GLN A 166 15.11 -4.66 -7.97
N PRO A 167 16.25 -4.10 -8.40
CA PRO A 167 16.98 -3.13 -7.58
C PRO A 167 16.15 -1.88 -7.30
N VAL A 168 16.11 -1.45 -6.04
CA VAL A 168 15.36 -0.28 -5.59
C VAL A 168 16.25 0.70 -4.82
N LYS A 169 15.75 1.93 -4.72
CA LYS A 169 16.19 2.96 -3.78
C LYS A 169 15.21 2.97 -2.62
N VAL A 170 15.70 2.76 -1.42
CA VAL A 170 14.84 2.79 -0.21
C VAL A 170 15.00 4.15 0.45
N HIS A 171 13.88 4.84 0.65
CA HIS A 171 13.85 6.18 1.27
C HIS A 171 13.44 6.11 2.74
N SER A 172 12.42 5.31 3.06
CA SER A 172 11.91 5.22 4.42
C SER A 172 11.22 3.88 4.69
N ILE A 173 11.06 3.58 5.98
CA ILE A 173 10.38 2.39 6.47
C ILE A 173 9.30 2.85 7.44
N MET A 174 8.11 2.27 7.33
CA MET A 174 7.01 2.51 8.25
C MET A 174 6.69 1.24 9.02
N ILE A 175 6.61 1.37 10.34
CA ILE A 175 6.21 0.30 11.24
C ILE A 175 5.04 0.79 12.10
N LYS A 176 4.06 -0.07 12.27
CA LYS A 176 3.06 0.01 13.33
C LYS A 176 3.15 -1.27 14.14
N GLY A 177 3.35 -1.16 15.44
CA GLY A 177 3.35 -2.29 16.36
C GLY A 177 2.08 -2.36 17.21
N THR A 178 2.08 -3.31 18.15
CA THR A 178 0.97 -3.52 19.09
C THR A 178 1.40 -3.13 20.50
N GLU A 179 0.85 -2.04 21.04
CA GLU A 179 1.08 -1.60 22.43
C GLU A 179 2.58 -1.66 22.82
N ALA A 180 2.91 -2.18 24.00
CA ALA A 180 4.27 -2.33 24.49
C ALA A 180 5.14 -3.26 23.62
N LYS A 181 4.56 -4.21 22.87
CA LYS A 181 5.29 -5.15 22.01
C LYS A 181 5.84 -4.51 20.72
N THR A 182 5.61 -3.23 20.53
CA THR A 182 6.07 -2.48 19.36
C THR A 182 7.61 -2.45 19.30
N PRO A 183 8.22 -2.72 18.12
CA PRO A 183 9.66 -2.58 17.95
C PRO A 183 10.15 -1.20 18.37
N LYS A 184 11.25 -1.15 19.11
CA LYS A 184 11.91 0.09 19.51
C LYS A 184 13.18 0.30 18.70
N LEU A 185 14.15 -0.60 18.82
CA LEU A 185 15.41 -0.51 18.09
C LEU A 185 15.45 -1.49 16.92
N VAL A 186 15.57 -0.96 15.70
CA VAL A 186 15.64 -1.75 14.47
C VAL A 186 16.92 -1.45 13.72
N ARG A 187 17.77 -2.48 13.58
CA ARG A 187 19.02 -2.43 12.81
C ARG A 187 18.75 -2.83 11.38
N VAL A 188 19.12 -1.95 10.46
CA VAL A 188 18.87 -2.10 9.02
C VAL A 188 20.15 -2.49 8.31
N PHE A 189 20.10 -3.61 7.60
CA PHE A 189 21.16 -4.10 6.73
C PHE A 189 20.66 -4.14 5.28
N SER A 190 21.57 -4.05 4.32
CA SER A 190 21.21 -4.06 2.91
C SER A 190 22.26 -4.80 2.08
N ASN A 191 21.82 -5.49 1.04
CA ASN A 191 22.66 -6.22 0.09
C ASN A 191 23.56 -7.28 0.74
N LEU A 192 23.08 -7.92 1.80
CA LEU A 192 23.79 -9.06 2.36
C LEU A 192 23.55 -10.30 1.50
N PRO A 193 24.56 -11.17 1.31
CA PRO A 193 24.45 -12.34 0.43
C PRO A 193 23.58 -13.46 1.02
N LYS A 194 23.37 -13.44 2.34
CA LYS A 194 22.57 -14.42 3.09
C LYS A 194 21.80 -13.71 4.19
N THR A 195 20.70 -14.29 4.64
CA THR A 195 19.98 -13.85 5.84
C THR A 195 20.91 -13.95 7.04
N LEU A 196 20.97 -12.88 7.84
CA LEU A 196 21.72 -12.83 9.09
C LEU A 196 21.11 -13.78 10.12
N ASP A 197 21.97 -14.37 10.92
CA ASP A 197 21.60 -14.94 12.21
C ASP A 197 21.69 -13.87 13.32
N PHE A 198 21.22 -14.20 14.52
CA PHE A 198 21.19 -13.25 15.65
C PHE A 198 22.59 -12.84 16.13
N ASP A 199 23.56 -13.76 16.07
CA ASP A 199 24.97 -13.49 16.39
C ASP A 199 25.59 -12.51 15.39
N GLY A 200 25.36 -12.75 14.09
CA GLY A 200 25.79 -11.88 13.01
C GLY A 200 25.11 -10.52 13.08
N ALA A 201 23.81 -10.46 13.35
CA ALA A 201 23.06 -9.21 13.44
C ALA A 201 23.54 -8.31 14.60
N SER A 202 23.99 -8.92 15.70
CA SER A 202 24.58 -8.22 16.83
C SER A 202 26.00 -7.71 16.53
N SER A 203 26.80 -8.53 15.84
CA SER A 203 28.23 -8.28 15.61
C SER A 203 28.52 -7.39 14.39
N VAL A 204 27.73 -7.51 13.33
CA VAL A 204 27.91 -6.76 12.08
C VAL A 204 27.36 -5.34 12.26
N GLU A 205 28.13 -4.36 11.80
CA GLU A 205 27.68 -2.97 11.82
C GLU A 205 26.48 -2.77 10.89
N ALA A 206 25.37 -2.28 11.44
CA ALA A 206 24.20 -1.96 10.66
C ALA A 206 24.47 -0.78 9.73
N VAL A 207 23.87 -0.80 8.53
CA VAL A 207 23.96 0.33 7.59
C VAL A 207 23.34 1.58 8.22
N GLN A 208 22.26 1.38 8.95
CA GLN A 208 21.59 2.36 9.78
C GLN A 208 20.83 1.68 10.92
N ILE A 209 20.71 2.38 12.05
CA ILE A 209 19.86 1.99 13.18
C ILE A 209 18.67 2.97 13.22
N LEU A 210 17.48 2.43 13.38
CA LEU A 210 16.23 3.19 13.52
C LEU A 210 15.72 3.00 14.95
N GLU A 211 15.29 4.10 15.55
CA GLU A 211 14.63 4.09 16.86
C GLU A 211 13.20 4.58 16.67
N PHE A 212 12.24 3.67 16.87
CA PHE A 212 10.82 3.95 16.81
C PHE A 212 10.33 4.39 18.18
N SER A 213 9.52 5.44 18.22
CA SER A 213 8.96 5.98 19.45
C SER A 213 7.69 5.23 19.90
N GLU A 214 7.17 5.56 21.09
CA GLU A 214 5.90 5.04 21.58
C GLU A 214 4.70 5.44 20.68
N LYS A 215 4.90 6.40 19.78
CA LYS A 215 3.90 6.78 18.77
C LYS A 215 3.51 5.58 17.90
N ALA A 216 4.49 4.74 17.54
CA ALA A 216 4.33 3.55 16.71
C ALA A 216 3.35 2.50 17.30
N GLN A 217 3.01 2.60 18.59
CA GLN A 217 2.05 1.73 19.27
C GLN A 217 0.60 2.06 18.92
N SER A 218 0.32 3.33 18.60
CA SER A 218 -1.04 3.84 18.37
C SER A 218 -1.29 4.21 16.91
N GLU A 219 -0.27 4.74 16.22
CA GLU A 219 -0.34 5.12 14.82
C GLU A 219 0.93 4.71 14.05
N PRO A 220 0.86 4.47 12.73
CA PRO A 220 2.04 4.10 11.96
C PRO A 220 3.14 5.17 12.04
N GLU A 221 4.34 4.78 12.43
CA GLU A 221 5.49 5.67 12.50
C GLU A 221 6.42 5.44 11.31
N LEU A 222 6.82 6.54 10.67
CA LEU A 222 7.69 6.54 9.50
C LEU A 222 9.10 7.00 9.89
N GLN A 223 10.09 6.15 9.62
CA GLN A 223 11.49 6.43 9.88
C GLN A 223 12.25 6.61 8.55
N GLN A 224 12.94 7.74 8.41
CA GLN A 224 13.70 8.07 7.20
C GLN A 224 15.05 7.36 7.19
N LEU A 225 15.37 6.72 6.07
CA LEU A 225 16.69 6.15 5.84
C LEU A 225 17.63 7.20 5.25
N LYS A 226 18.93 7.03 5.49
CA LYS A 226 20.01 7.77 4.84
C LYS A 226 20.10 7.31 3.39
N TYR A 227 19.22 7.83 2.54
CA TYR A 227 19.07 7.47 1.12
C TYR A 227 20.41 7.26 0.39
N VAL A 228 21.44 8.07 0.68
CA VAL A 228 22.80 7.90 0.12
C VAL A 228 23.40 6.50 0.30
N LYS A 229 23.05 5.78 1.37
CA LYS A 229 23.47 4.40 1.64
C LYS A 229 22.55 3.36 1.01
N PHE A 230 21.32 3.74 0.63
CA PHE A 230 20.27 2.86 0.12
C PHE A 230 19.93 3.19 -1.35
N GLN A 231 20.94 3.53 -2.16
CA GLN A 231 20.75 3.85 -3.59
C GLN A 231 20.56 2.65 -4.50
N ASN A 232 21.08 1.49 -4.11
CA ASN A 232 21.06 0.29 -4.92
C ASN A 232 20.85 -0.93 -4.02
N VAL A 233 19.59 -1.17 -3.67
CA VAL A 233 19.18 -2.20 -2.70
C VAL A 233 18.50 -3.34 -3.44
N ASN A 234 19.08 -4.53 -3.36
CA ASN A 234 18.53 -5.78 -3.88
C ASN A 234 17.84 -6.59 -2.79
N ASN A 235 18.30 -6.45 -1.54
CA ASN A 235 17.62 -6.98 -0.36
C ASN A 235 17.85 -6.05 0.82
N ILE A 236 16.89 -6.03 1.74
CA ILE A 236 16.98 -5.34 3.02
C ILE A 236 16.68 -6.36 4.12
N GLN A 237 17.46 -6.32 5.20
CA GLN A 237 17.23 -7.16 6.38
C GLN A 237 17.04 -6.26 7.58
N LEU A 238 15.96 -6.49 8.32
CA LEU A 238 15.60 -5.77 9.52
C LEU A 238 15.82 -6.68 10.71
N PHE A 239 16.74 -6.31 11.57
CA PHE A 239 16.92 -6.96 12.86
C PHE A 239 16.25 -6.09 13.92
N ILE A 240 15.16 -6.59 14.49
CA ILE A 240 14.50 -5.98 15.63
C ILE A 240 15.25 -6.47 16.87
N GLU A 241 15.95 -5.56 17.54
CA GLU A 241 16.80 -5.89 18.69
C GLU A 241 16.01 -5.86 19.99
N ASN A 242 15.04 -4.95 20.10
CA ASN A 242 14.14 -4.85 21.25
C ASN A 242 12.81 -4.16 20.93
N ASN A 243 11.88 -4.25 21.88
CA ASN A 243 10.59 -3.57 21.88
C ASN A 243 10.44 -2.63 23.09
N HIS A 244 9.33 -1.89 23.13
CA HIS A 244 9.01 -0.97 24.24
C HIS A 244 8.57 -1.69 25.53
N GLY A 245 8.23 -2.98 25.46
CA GLY A 245 7.70 -3.79 26.56
C GLY A 245 8.76 -4.46 27.42
N GLY A 246 9.99 -4.56 26.92
CA GLY A 246 11.17 -4.96 27.70
C GLY A 246 11.27 -6.47 27.96
N GLY A 247 11.62 -7.24 26.92
CA GLY A 247 11.97 -8.66 27.02
C GLY A 247 10.86 -9.66 26.65
N ASP A 248 9.67 -9.16 26.34
CA ASP A 248 8.55 -9.97 25.84
C ASP A 248 8.61 -10.13 24.31
N VAL A 249 7.70 -10.92 23.74
CA VAL A 249 7.52 -11.02 22.29
C VAL A 249 7.27 -9.66 21.63
N THR A 250 7.82 -9.48 20.43
CA THR A 250 7.58 -8.33 19.55
C THR A 250 6.40 -8.61 18.63
N GLU A 251 5.57 -7.60 18.40
CA GLU A 251 4.41 -7.71 17.51
C GLU A 251 4.33 -6.50 16.58
N ILE A 252 4.20 -6.79 15.28
CA ILE A 252 4.15 -5.81 14.19
C ILE A 252 2.80 -5.96 13.50
N GLU A 253 1.99 -4.91 13.50
CA GLU A 253 0.70 -4.90 12.80
C GLU A 253 0.83 -4.46 11.35
N LYS A 254 1.81 -3.60 11.04
CA LYS A 254 2.00 -3.09 9.69
C LYS A 254 3.46 -2.77 9.43
N LEU A 255 3.97 -3.30 8.33
CA LEU A 255 5.28 -2.97 7.78
C LEU A 255 5.13 -2.51 6.34
N ARG A 256 5.64 -1.32 6.02
CA ARG A 256 5.73 -0.79 4.65
C ARG A 256 7.09 -0.19 4.37
N ILE A 257 7.53 -0.32 3.12
CA ILE A 257 8.81 0.19 2.64
C ILE A 257 8.51 1.19 1.53
N TYR A 258 9.05 2.39 1.66
CA TYR A 258 8.87 3.44 0.67
C TYR A 258 10.17 3.74 -0.06
N GLY A 259 10.07 3.93 -1.37
CA GLY A 259 11.19 3.82 -2.27
C GLY A 259 10.92 4.28 -3.69
N THR A 260 11.91 4.10 -4.55
CA THR A 260 11.77 4.19 -6.01
C THR A 260 12.61 3.11 -6.70
N PRO A 261 12.16 2.48 -7.80
CA PRO A 261 12.98 1.51 -8.53
C PRO A 261 14.17 2.17 -9.27
N LEU A 262 15.26 1.43 -9.49
CA LEU A 262 16.48 1.92 -10.16
C LEU A 262 16.44 1.90 -11.68
N SER A 263 16.01 0.78 -12.25
CA SER A 263 15.78 0.71 -13.69
C SER A 263 14.54 1.53 -14.02
N GLY A 264 14.65 2.36 -15.06
CA GLY A 264 13.54 3.11 -15.65
C GLY A 264 12.53 2.21 -16.35
N VAL A 265 12.09 1.14 -15.68
CA VAL A 265 10.79 0.55 -15.94
C VAL A 265 9.79 1.69 -15.77
N ASN A 266 8.97 1.89 -16.80
CA ASN A 266 7.99 2.97 -16.87
C ASN A 266 7.29 3.12 -15.51
N MET A 267 7.49 4.24 -14.80
CA MET A 267 6.77 4.51 -13.54
C MET A 267 5.26 4.76 -13.77
N SER A 268 4.77 4.56 -14.99
CA SER A 268 3.36 4.32 -15.31
C SER A 268 2.90 2.89 -14.92
N GLU A 269 3.81 2.01 -14.50
CA GLU A 269 3.51 0.71 -13.87
C GLU A 269 3.74 0.69 -12.35
N PHE A 270 4.40 1.69 -11.76
CA PHE A 270 4.61 1.79 -10.30
C PHE A 270 4.49 3.24 -9.84
N LYS A 271 3.46 3.47 -8.99
CA LYS A 271 2.95 4.78 -8.53
C LYS A 271 4.06 5.80 -8.26
N ARG A 272 4.03 6.96 -8.91
CA ARG A 272 4.82 8.16 -8.53
C ARG A 272 4.03 9.01 -7.54
N VAL A 273 4.53 9.13 -6.32
CA VAL A 273 4.00 10.01 -5.27
C VAL A 273 4.66 11.38 -5.43
N SER A 274 3.87 12.43 -5.72
CA SER A 274 4.36 13.79 -5.90
C SER A 274 4.08 14.62 -4.66
N GLY A 275 5.14 14.89 -3.91
CA GLY A 275 5.17 15.86 -2.81
C GLY A 275 5.29 17.30 -3.28
N LYS A 276 4.60 18.19 -2.56
CA LYS A 276 4.49 19.65 -2.74
C LYS A 276 5.86 20.39 -2.77
N LYS A 277 5.96 21.41 -3.63
CA LYS A 277 6.68 22.68 -3.34
C LYS A 277 5.67 23.58 -2.60
N GLY A 278 5.95 24.30 -1.54
CA GLY A 278 7.20 24.92 -1.07
C GLY A 278 6.83 26.38 -0.75
N GLU A 279 6.94 26.76 0.52
CA GLU A 279 6.64 28.11 1.03
C GLU A 279 7.51 29.19 0.38
N VAL A 280 6.89 30.31 0.02
CA VAL A 280 7.44 31.68 0.05
C VAL A 280 6.21 32.59 -0.06
N GLY A 281 5.84 33.38 0.94
CA GLY A 281 6.66 34.44 1.52
C GLY A 281 6.19 35.76 0.92
N HIS A 282 5.25 36.44 1.58
CA HIS A 282 5.14 37.90 1.79
C HIS A 282 3.83 38.27 2.47
#